data_AF-A0A7M3Z523-F1
#
_entry.id   AF-A0A7M3Z523-F1
#
_cell.length_a   1.000
_cell.length_b   1.000
_cell.length_c   1.000
_cell.angle_alpha   90.00
_cell.angle_beta   90.00
_cell.angle_gamma   90.00
#
_symmetry.space_group_name_H-M   'P 1'
#
loop_
_entity.id
_entity.type
_entity.pdbx_description
1 polymer ?
#
loop_
_entity_poly.entity_id
_entity_poly.type
_entity_poly.pdbx_seq_one_letter_code
_entity_poly.pdbx_strand_id
1 'polypeptide(L)'
;MRRAVEAIRQFNVDEANEPRLAHLREPGCGRDPRPVGGGGETGSFSNEHTGETSAPHTFVRFAEEDQEGQPSITGERLLRRTEGHVDLTSNHRTRHDLMETMNDLFDEVFDPRYHDLPGDWHAEAQRLRPARNTTASGGLEWLLPIPGAIGEVPRDLDVAVNTFEDPSASIVHLEHELLADRLHSLLHQTPTRVWDSHATQWVEVEEQEGPPVRPQDIMILINSRKHLPDLVERLRARNIPVMADRQGLLLMQPVVQPLMAVLALMARPTMRRAAVELARSPVVGMTEQQVHDLLTSLPEGGDALPHLLENAPTERVA
;
A
#
# COMPACT_ATOMS: atom_id res chain seq x y z
N MET A 1 -2.21 13.12 -22.58
CA MET A 1 -0.81 13.60 -22.44
C MET A 1 0.03 13.41 -23.70
N ARG A 2 -0.03 12.26 -24.40
CA ARG A 2 0.75 12.00 -25.63
C ARG A 2 0.69 13.11 -26.69
N ARG A 3 -0.52 13.53 -27.08
CA ARG A 3 -0.72 14.64 -28.03
C ARG A 3 -0.09 15.97 -27.59
N ALA A 4 -0.09 16.25 -26.29
CA ALA A 4 0.53 17.47 -25.77
C ALA A 4 2.06 17.39 -25.85
N VAL A 5 2.63 16.23 -25.51
CA VAL A 5 4.07 15.97 -25.66
C VAL A 5 4.50 16.07 -27.12
N GLU A 6 3.72 15.49 -28.04
CA GLU A 6 3.97 15.58 -29.48
C GLU A 6 3.90 17.01 -30.00
N ALA A 7 2.88 17.79 -29.59
CA ALA A 7 2.79 19.20 -29.94
C ALA A 7 3.98 20.02 -29.42
N ILE A 8 4.42 19.79 -28.17
CA ILE A 8 5.60 20.44 -27.60
C ILE A 8 6.87 20.10 -28.40
N ARG A 9 7.05 18.82 -28.75
CA ARG A 9 8.18 18.39 -29.60
C ARG A 9 8.15 19.12 -30.94
N GLN A 10 6.99 19.20 -31.59
CA GLN A 10 6.85 19.91 -32.86
C GLN A 10 7.17 21.41 -32.72
N PHE A 11 6.69 22.06 -31.66
CA PHE A 11 7.02 23.47 -31.41
C PHE A 11 8.53 23.68 -31.21
N ASN A 12 9.22 22.78 -30.51
CA ASN A 12 10.67 22.86 -30.35
C ASN A 12 11.41 22.67 -31.68
N VAL A 13 10.91 21.80 -32.56
CA VAL A 13 11.45 21.61 -33.93
C VAL A 13 11.25 22.88 -34.76
N ASP A 14 10.06 23.47 -34.72
CA ASP A 14 9.76 24.70 -35.47
C ASP A 14 10.61 25.87 -34.95
N GLU A 15 10.76 25.97 -33.63
CA GLU A 15 11.56 27.00 -32.97
C GLU A 15 13.06 26.79 -33.23
N ALA A 16 13.54 25.57 -33.53
CA ALA A 16 14.96 25.27 -33.77
C ALA A 16 15.59 26.16 -34.87
N ASN A 17 14.78 26.64 -35.81
CA ASN A 17 15.20 27.52 -36.90
C ASN A 17 15.05 29.03 -36.61
N GLU A 18 14.60 29.43 -35.42
CA GLU A 18 14.41 30.83 -35.04
C GLU A 18 15.76 31.53 -34.74
N PRO A 19 16.22 32.48 -35.58
CA PRO A 19 17.53 33.11 -35.44
C PRO A 19 17.67 33.94 -34.16
N ARG A 20 16.56 34.48 -33.63
CA ARG A 20 16.60 35.30 -32.39
C ARG A 20 17.09 34.52 -31.18
N LEU A 21 16.95 33.19 -31.18
CA LEU A 21 17.31 32.32 -30.07
C LEU A 21 18.69 31.67 -30.22
N ALA A 22 19.44 32.01 -31.27
CA ALA A 22 20.76 31.42 -31.54
C ALA A 22 21.75 31.63 -30.38
N HIS A 23 21.69 32.78 -29.70
CA HIS A 23 22.53 33.08 -28.53
C HIS A 23 22.23 32.22 -27.29
N LEU A 24 21.10 31.50 -27.29
CA LEU A 24 20.67 30.65 -26.20
C LEU A 24 20.99 29.16 -26.45
N ARG A 25 21.52 28.81 -27.63
CA ARG A 25 21.65 27.43 -28.10
C ARG A 25 23.11 27.07 -28.32
N GLU A 26 23.44 25.83 -28.00
CA GLU A 26 24.72 25.21 -28.33
C GLU A 26 24.47 23.91 -29.12
N PRO A 27 25.17 23.66 -30.24
CA PRO A 27 24.95 22.47 -31.04
C PRO A 27 25.10 21.18 -30.23
N GLY A 28 24.08 20.30 -30.30
CA GLY A 28 24.09 19.01 -29.61
C GLY A 28 23.88 19.06 -28.10
N CYS A 29 23.59 20.24 -27.55
CA CYS A 29 23.39 20.43 -26.11
C CYS A 29 22.05 21.10 -25.79
N GLY A 30 21.46 20.70 -24.68
CA GLY A 30 20.35 21.40 -24.03
C GLY A 30 20.89 22.32 -22.93
N ARG A 31 20.10 23.32 -22.55
CA ARG A 31 20.42 24.13 -21.35
C ARG A 31 20.20 23.29 -20.10
N ASP A 32 21.13 23.37 -19.16
CA ASP A 32 20.95 22.77 -17.85
C ASP A 32 19.89 23.57 -17.07
N PRO A 33 18.75 22.96 -16.69
CA PRO A 33 17.74 23.64 -15.91
C PRO A 33 18.15 23.82 -14.43
N ARG A 34 19.31 23.30 -14.00
CA ARG A 34 19.79 23.40 -12.62
C ARG A 34 20.66 24.67 -12.45
N PRO A 35 20.13 25.77 -11.89
CA PRO A 35 20.96 26.94 -11.63
C PRO A 35 21.98 26.64 -10.54
N VAL A 36 23.26 26.84 -10.84
CA VAL A 36 24.32 26.78 -9.82
C VAL A 36 24.37 28.13 -9.10
N GLY A 37 24.34 28.13 -7.76
CA GLY A 37 24.47 29.36 -6.94
C GLY A 37 23.16 30.13 -6.66
N GLY A 38 22.02 29.74 -7.24
CA GLY A 38 20.74 30.44 -7.05
C GLY A 38 19.96 30.10 -5.77
N GLY A 39 20.57 29.39 -4.80
CA GLY A 39 19.85 28.94 -3.61
C GLY A 39 20.65 28.09 -2.62
N GLY A 40 21.95 28.35 -2.43
CA GLY A 40 22.79 27.65 -1.43
C GLY A 40 22.80 26.11 -1.53
N GLU A 41 23.45 25.43 -0.60
CA GLU A 41 23.42 23.95 -0.49
C GLU A 41 22.03 23.42 -0.10
N THR A 42 21.16 24.29 0.38
CA THR A 42 19.78 24.01 0.78
C THR A 42 18.85 24.80 -0.12
N GLY A 43 18.45 24.25 -1.28
CA GLY A 43 17.66 24.87 -2.36
C GLY A 43 16.33 25.51 -1.96
N SER A 44 16.36 26.53 -1.10
CA SER A 44 15.23 27.32 -0.65
C SER A 44 15.20 28.59 -1.49
N PHE A 45 14.17 28.71 -2.33
CA PHE A 45 13.86 29.96 -3.01
C PHE A 45 13.32 30.96 -1.98
N SER A 46 14.22 31.66 -1.29
CA SER A 46 13.84 32.81 -0.47
C SER A 46 13.49 33.99 -1.39
N ASN A 47 12.38 34.67 -1.12
CA ASN A 47 12.02 35.94 -1.80
C ASN A 47 12.93 37.12 -1.43
N GLU A 48 13.98 36.87 -0.64
CA GLU A 48 14.99 37.85 -0.32
C GLU A 48 15.99 37.92 -1.48
N HIS A 49 15.96 39.03 -2.22
CA HIS A 49 16.88 39.32 -3.33
C HIS A 49 18.33 39.61 -2.87
N THR A 50 18.73 39.06 -1.73
CA THR A 50 20.06 39.23 -1.10
C THR A 50 20.98 38.04 -1.35
N GLY A 51 20.57 37.08 -2.18
CA GLY A 51 21.35 35.89 -2.55
C GLY A 51 22.51 36.17 -3.51
N GLU A 52 23.48 35.27 -3.49
CA GLU A 52 24.61 35.25 -4.43
C GLU A 52 24.11 35.24 -5.88
N THR A 53 24.87 35.86 -6.78
CA THR A 53 24.51 35.88 -8.21
C THR A 53 24.59 34.46 -8.76
N SER A 54 23.48 33.94 -9.29
CA SER A 54 23.45 32.65 -9.96
C SER A 54 24.54 32.59 -11.05
N ALA A 55 25.24 31.47 -11.12
CA ALA A 55 26.17 31.20 -12.20
C ALA A 55 25.44 31.27 -13.55
N PRO A 56 26.15 31.62 -14.64
CA PRO A 56 25.59 31.51 -15.98
C PRO A 56 25.09 30.09 -16.25
N HIS A 57 24.02 29.98 -17.03
CA HIS A 57 23.47 28.68 -17.43
C HIS A 57 24.55 27.83 -18.10
N THR A 58 24.56 26.54 -17.77
CA THR A 58 25.44 25.55 -18.39
C THR A 58 24.69 24.77 -19.47
N PHE A 59 25.44 24.01 -20.25
CA PHE A 59 24.90 23.15 -21.30
C PHE A 59 25.20 21.68 -20.96
N VAL A 60 24.21 20.81 -21.21
CA VAL A 60 24.31 19.36 -21.05
C VAL A 60 24.12 18.71 -22.41
N ARG A 61 24.97 17.76 -22.77
CA ARG A 61 24.87 17.08 -24.07
C ARG A 61 23.64 16.20 -24.11
N PHE A 62 22.89 16.24 -25.22
CA PHE A 62 21.69 15.38 -25.36
C PHE A 62 22.03 13.88 -25.29
N ALA A 63 23.23 13.51 -25.74
CA ALA A 63 23.73 12.15 -25.78
C ALA A 63 24.26 11.64 -24.43
N GLU A 64 24.35 12.49 -23.40
CA GLU A 64 24.87 12.14 -22.09
C GLU A 64 23.81 11.47 -21.21
N GLU A 65 24.20 10.44 -20.47
CA GLU A 65 23.33 9.75 -19.52
C GLU A 65 23.45 10.32 -18.11
N ASP A 66 22.47 10.00 -17.26
CA ASP A 66 22.43 10.49 -15.88
C ASP A 66 23.58 9.94 -15.00
N GLN A 67 24.17 8.81 -15.39
CA GLN A 67 25.29 8.18 -14.69
C GLN A 67 26.55 8.15 -15.57
N GLU A 68 27.68 8.49 -14.96
CA GLU A 68 28.99 8.37 -15.59
C GLU A 68 29.30 6.92 -15.99
N GLY A 69 29.96 6.75 -17.13
CA GLY A 69 30.38 5.44 -17.64
C GLY A 69 29.31 4.67 -18.44
N GLN A 70 28.11 5.21 -18.58
CA GLN A 70 27.06 4.63 -19.43
C GLN A 70 27.32 4.94 -20.92
N PRO A 71 26.87 4.06 -21.85
CA PRO A 71 26.96 4.33 -23.27
C PRO A 71 26.12 5.56 -23.64
N SER A 72 26.60 6.33 -24.61
CA SER A 72 25.88 7.51 -25.10
C SER A 72 24.52 7.14 -25.67
N ILE A 73 23.54 8.03 -25.49
CA ILE A 73 22.19 7.84 -26.00
C ILE A 73 22.19 7.99 -27.52
N THR A 74 21.55 7.04 -28.21
CA THR A 74 21.48 6.97 -29.67
C THR A 74 20.06 6.75 -30.17
N GLY A 75 19.85 6.87 -31.48
CA GLY A 75 18.60 6.52 -32.15
C GLY A 75 17.43 7.44 -31.81
N GLU A 76 16.23 6.87 -31.70
CA GLU A 76 15.00 7.61 -31.46
C GLU A 76 14.99 8.38 -30.14
N ARG A 77 15.59 7.83 -29.07
CA ARG A 77 15.70 8.51 -27.77
C ARG A 77 16.55 9.78 -27.86
N LEU A 78 17.63 9.76 -28.66
CA LEU A 78 18.44 10.95 -28.89
C LEU A 78 17.64 12.01 -29.64
N LEU A 79 16.94 11.62 -30.71
CA LEU A 79 16.06 12.51 -31.46
C LEU A 79 15.02 13.16 -30.55
N ARG A 80 14.30 12.35 -29.76
CA ARG A 80 13.33 12.82 -28.77
C ARG A 80 13.95 13.84 -27.80
N ARG A 81 15.16 13.59 -27.28
CA ARG A 81 15.88 14.54 -26.43
C ARG A 81 16.23 15.85 -27.13
N THR A 82 16.65 15.81 -28.40
CA THR A 82 16.92 17.04 -29.17
C THR A 82 15.67 17.89 -29.38
N GLU A 83 14.49 17.27 -29.38
CA GLU A 83 13.19 17.93 -29.46
C GLU A 83 12.62 18.30 -28.08
N GLY A 84 13.43 18.24 -27.02
CA GLY A 84 13.06 18.63 -25.66
C GLY A 84 12.31 17.57 -24.85
N HIS A 85 12.22 16.32 -25.33
CA HIS A 85 11.61 15.22 -24.59
C HIS A 85 12.65 14.49 -23.73
N VAL A 86 12.52 14.57 -22.41
CA VAL A 86 13.41 13.91 -21.45
C VAL A 86 12.73 12.70 -20.82
N ASP A 87 13.18 11.49 -21.15
CA ASP A 87 12.75 10.26 -20.49
C ASP A 87 13.48 10.06 -19.16
N LEU A 88 12.72 9.93 -18.07
CA LEU A 88 13.26 9.50 -16.77
C LEU A 88 13.30 7.96 -16.74
N THR A 89 14.49 7.38 -16.89
CA THR A 89 14.65 5.92 -17.00
C THR A 89 15.33 5.28 -15.79
N SER A 90 16.00 6.05 -14.95
CA SER A 90 16.74 5.56 -13.78
C SER A 90 15.82 5.35 -12.57
N ASN A 91 15.76 4.12 -12.04
CA ASN A 91 15.00 3.78 -10.84
C ASN A 91 15.93 3.58 -9.63
N HIS A 92 15.85 4.50 -8.67
CA HIS A 92 16.64 4.44 -7.43
C HIS A 92 15.90 3.81 -6.23
N ARG A 93 14.67 3.32 -6.43
CA ARG A 93 13.79 2.86 -5.33
C ARG A 93 13.79 1.35 -5.17
N THR A 94 13.80 0.61 -6.28
CA THR A 94 13.69 -0.86 -6.29
C THR A 94 15.07 -1.51 -6.36
N ARG A 95 15.22 -2.72 -5.81
CA ARG A 95 16.45 -3.52 -5.93
C ARG A 95 16.66 -3.96 -7.39
N HIS A 96 17.90 -4.24 -7.76
CA HIS A 96 18.31 -4.50 -9.15
C HIS A 96 17.57 -5.68 -9.77
N ASP A 97 17.68 -6.88 -9.17
CA ASP A 97 17.08 -8.11 -9.72
C ASP A 97 15.56 -8.03 -9.86
N LEU A 98 14.90 -7.41 -8.87
CA LEU A 98 13.45 -7.20 -8.89
C LEU A 98 13.05 -6.22 -10.00
N MET A 99 13.83 -5.17 -10.24
CA MET A 99 13.55 -4.23 -11.33
C MET A 99 13.65 -4.91 -12.69
N GLU A 100 14.68 -5.75 -12.90
CA GLU A 100 14.82 -6.48 -14.16
C GLU A 100 13.70 -7.52 -14.35
N THR A 101 13.35 -8.25 -13.28
CA THR A 101 12.21 -9.18 -13.31
C THR A 101 10.90 -8.45 -13.65
N MET A 102 10.69 -7.25 -13.09
CA MET A 102 9.52 -6.42 -13.40
C MET A 102 9.55 -5.89 -14.84
N ASN A 103 10.71 -5.50 -15.37
CA ASN A 103 10.85 -5.09 -16.77
C ASN A 103 10.42 -6.23 -17.70
N ASP A 104 10.94 -7.45 -17.48
CA ASP A 104 10.58 -8.63 -18.29
C ASP A 104 9.08 -8.95 -18.20
N LEU A 105 8.50 -8.87 -16.99
CA LEU A 105 7.07 -9.10 -16.78
C LEU A 105 6.22 -8.07 -17.53
N PHE A 106 6.56 -6.79 -17.46
CA PHE A 106 5.77 -5.74 -18.08
C PHE A 106 5.93 -5.68 -19.60
N ASP A 107 7.09 -6.06 -20.13
CA ASP A 107 7.28 -6.22 -21.58
C ASP A 107 6.30 -7.27 -22.14
N GLU A 108 6.10 -8.37 -21.40
CA GLU A 108 5.14 -9.42 -21.77
C GLU A 108 3.68 -8.95 -21.57
N VAL A 109 3.34 -8.39 -20.40
CA VAL A 109 1.95 -8.02 -20.06
C VAL A 109 1.42 -6.88 -20.94
N PHE A 110 2.27 -5.93 -21.33
CA PHE A 110 1.90 -4.80 -22.19
C PHE A 110 2.27 -5.01 -23.66
N ASP A 111 2.52 -6.27 -24.06
CA ASP A 111 2.80 -6.60 -25.47
C ASP A 111 1.58 -6.29 -26.34
N PRO A 112 1.75 -5.57 -27.47
CA PRO A 112 0.67 -5.26 -28.40
C PRO A 112 -0.14 -6.46 -28.90
N ARG A 113 0.40 -7.69 -28.81
CA ARG A 113 -0.34 -8.93 -29.14
C ARG A 113 -1.62 -9.10 -28.32
N TYR A 114 -1.69 -8.50 -27.13
CA TYR A 114 -2.83 -8.57 -26.21
C TYR A 114 -3.82 -7.42 -26.41
N HIS A 115 -3.59 -6.55 -27.40
CA HIS A 115 -4.50 -5.44 -27.69
C HIS A 115 -5.72 -5.94 -28.46
N ASP A 116 -6.85 -6.10 -27.76
CA ASP A 116 -8.12 -6.48 -28.39
C ASP A 116 -8.67 -5.42 -29.36
N LEU A 117 -8.32 -4.16 -29.14
CA LEU A 117 -8.79 -3.02 -29.94
C LEU A 117 -7.62 -2.18 -30.44
N PRO A 118 -7.66 -1.67 -31.68
CA PRO A 118 -6.64 -0.73 -32.14
C PRO A 118 -6.80 0.62 -31.42
N GLY A 119 -5.70 1.20 -30.92
CA GLY A 119 -5.75 2.51 -30.27
C GLY A 119 -4.48 2.88 -29.51
N ASP A 120 -4.37 4.16 -29.14
CA ASP A 120 -3.25 4.76 -28.40
C ASP A 120 -3.51 4.86 -26.88
N TRP A 121 -4.57 4.22 -26.39
CA TRP A 121 -4.98 4.18 -24.98
C TRP A 121 -4.45 2.98 -24.20
N HIS A 122 -3.81 2.02 -24.89
CA HIS A 122 -3.16 0.90 -24.22
C HIS A 122 -1.91 1.38 -23.49
N ALA A 123 -1.62 0.74 -22.35
CA ALA A 123 -0.37 0.95 -21.66
C ALA A 123 0.78 0.35 -22.48
N GLU A 124 1.93 1.01 -22.48
CA GLU A 124 3.15 0.51 -23.10
C GLU A 124 4.19 0.28 -22.02
N ALA A 125 4.97 -0.79 -22.16
CA ALA A 125 6.09 -1.05 -21.27
C ALA A 125 7.16 0.05 -21.43
N GLN A 126 7.64 0.57 -20.29
CA GLN A 126 8.83 1.40 -20.24
C GLN A 126 9.84 0.69 -19.36
N ARG A 127 10.89 0.15 -19.96
CA ARG A 127 12.01 -0.42 -19.20
C ARG A 127 12.70 0.66 -18.37
N LEU A 128 12.85 0.36 -17.08
CA LEU A 128 13.57 1.21 -16.15
C LEU A 128 14.91 0.57 -15.80
N ARG A 129 15.94 1.40 -15.68
CA ARG A 129 17.28 0.97 -15.30
C ARG A 129 17.40 0.94 -13.78
N PRO A 130 17.87 -0.15 -13.19
CA PRO A 130 18.13 -0.17 -11.75
C PRO A 130 19.33 0.70 -11.42
N ALA A 131 19.11 1.67 -10.53
CA ALA A 131 20.09 2.68 -10.15
C ALA A 131 20.17 2.85 -8.62
N ARG A 132 19.55 1.93 -7.87
CA ARG A 132 19.59 1.92 -6.40
C ARG A 132 21.01 1.58 -5.93
N ASN A 133 21.54 2.36 -5.00
CA ASN A 133 22.85 2.11 -4.41
C ASN A 133 22.77 0.99 -3.35
N THR A 134 22.68 -0.26 -3.80
CA THR A 134 22.68 -1.46 -2.94
C THR A 134 23.11 -2.68 -3.73
N THR A 135 23.81 -3.60 -3.06
CA THR A 135 24.17 -4.93 -3.59
C THR A 135 23.17 -6.01 -3.16
N ALA A 136 22.19 -5.68 -2.32
CA ALA A 136 21.21 -6.65 -1.85
C ALA A 136 20.26 -7.08 -2.98
N SER A 137 20.04 -8.39 -3.10
CA SER A 137 19.20 -8.99 -4.14
C SER A 137 17.72 -8.68 -3.93
N GLY A 138 16.99 -8.51 -5.03
CA GLY A 138 15.52 -8.39 -5.02
C GLY A 138 14.88 -9.73 -5.37
N GLY A 139 13.74 -10.05 -4.76
CA GLY A 139 12.98 -11.26 -5.08
C GLY A 139 11.53 -10.94 -5.43
N LEU A 140 10.98 -11.68 -6.36
CA LEU A 140 9.54 -11.78 -6.60
C LEU A 140 9.12 -13.19 -6.19
N GLU A 141 8.17 -13.30 -5.28
CA GLU A 141 7.63 -14.57 -4.81
C GLU A 141 6.15 -14.66 -5.21
N TRP A 142 5.77 -15.78 -5.83
CA TRP A 142 4.38 -16.07 -6.18
C TRP A 142 3.84 -17.15 -5.25
N LEU A 143 2.89 -16.77 -4.40
CA LEU A 143 2.21 -17.69 -3.50
C LEU A 143 0.96 -18.26 -4.19
N LEU A 144 0.91 -19.58 -4.35
CA LEU A 144 -0.26 -20.27 -4.90
C LEU A 144 -0.91 -21.12 -3.79
N PRO A 145 -2.08 -20.74 -3.27
CA PRO A 145 -2.79 -21.55 -2.30
C PRO A 145 -3.36 -22.79 -2.97
N ILE A 146 -2.89 -23.97 -2.55
CA ILE A 146 -3.39 -25.27 -3.02
C ILE A 146 -4.13 -25.94 -1.85
N PRO A 147 -5.39 -26.38 -2.02
CA PRO A 147 -6.08 -27.11 -0.97
C PRO A 147 -5.36 -28.44 -0.68
N GLY A 148 -5.26 -28.79 0.60
CA GLY A 148 -4.68 -30.04 1.06
C GLY A 148 -5.61 -31.24 0.85
N ALA A 149 -5.21 -32.38 1.40
CA ALA A 149 -6.12 -33.51 1.53
C ALA A 149 -7.22 -33.16 2.54
N ILE A 150 -8.48 -33.29 2.13
CA ILE A 150 -9.63 -32.95 2.97
C ILE A 150 -9.60 -33.84 4.23
N GLY A 151 -9.55 -33.19 5.39
CA GLY A 151 -9.55 -33.84 6.70
C GLY A 151 -10.94 -33.83 7.36
N GLU A 152 -11.06 -34.53 8.48
CA GLU A 152 -12.24 -34.38 9.35
C GLU A 152 -12.10 -33.09 10.17
N VAL A 153 -13.15 -32.25 10.15
CA VAL A 153 -13.19 -31.04 10.98
C VAL A 153 -13.28 -31.44 12.45
N PRO A 154 -12.35 -30.98 13.33
CA PRO A 154 -12.43 -31.25 14.76
C PRO A 154 -13.79 -30.82 15.33
N ARG A 155 -14.39 -31.70 16.14
CA ARG A 155 -15.62 -31.37 16.89
C ARG A 155 -15.35 -30.64 18.21
N ASP A 156 -14.11 -30.73 18.67
CA ASP A 156 -13.64 -30.04 19.87
C ASP A 156 -13.40 -28.56 19.53
N LEU A 157 -14.05 -27.68 20.28
CA LEU A 157 -13.96 -26.23 20.07
C LEU A 157 -12.61 -25.64 20.50
N ASP A 158 -11.84 -26.38 21.30
CA ASP A 158 -10.50 -25.96 21.74
C ASP A 158 -9.40 -26.27 20.71
N VAL A 159 -9.73 -27.03 19.65
CA VAL A 159 -8.79 -27.40 18.58
C VAL A 159 -9.01 -26.50 17.37
N ALA A 160 -7.97 -25.76 16.98
CA ALA A 160 -8.01 -24.93 15.79
C ALA A 160 -8.19 -25.78 14.53
N VAL A 161 -9.09 -25.34 13.63
CA VAL A 161 -9.34 -25.99 12.35
C VAL A 161 -8.21 -25.67 11.37
N ASN A 162 -7.62 -26.69 10.75
CA ASN A 162 -6.67 -26.47 9.66
C ASN A 162 -7.42 -25.99 8.41
N THR A 163 -7.19 -24.74 8.00
CA THR A 163 -7.88 -24.13 6.86
C THR A 163 -7.59 -24.87 5.55
N PHE A 164 -6.41 -25.50 5.40
CA PHE A 164 -6.05 -26.25 4.18
C PHE A 164 -6.71 -27.63 4.09
N GLU A 165 -7.23 -28.16 5.19
CA GLU A 165 -7.91 -29.46 5.26
C GLU A 165 -9.44 -29.32 5.35
N ASP A 166 -9.94 -28.11 5.57
CA ASP A 166 -11.35 -27.81 5.73
C ASP A 166 -12.09 -27.84 4.38
N PRO A 167 -13.09 -28.74 4.19
CA PRO A 167 -13.88 -28.80 2.96
C PRO A 167 -14.72 -27.55 2.70
N SER A 168 -14.96 -26.72 3.71
CA SER A 168 -15.74 -25.48 3.61
C SER A 168 -14.87 -24.23 3.37
N ALA A 169 -13.54 -24.37 3.38
CA ALA A 169 -12.63 -23.26 3.17
C ALA A 169 -12.76 -22.70 1.74
N SER A 170 -12.91 -21.38 1.65
CA SER A 170 -12.88 -20.67 0.36
C SER A 170 -11.44 -20.43 -0.09
N ILE A 171 -11.24 -20.17 -1.39
CA ILE A 171 -9.92 -19.80 -1.94
C ILE A 171 -9.32 -18.59 -1.21
N VAL A 172 -10.16 -17.63 -0.83
CA VAL A 172 -9.74 -16.44 -0.08
C VAL A 172 -9.21 -16.80 1.31
N HIS A 173 -9.83 -17.79 1.98
CA HIS A 173 -9.34 -18.26 3.28
C HIS A 173 -7.97 -18.93 3.14
N LEU A 174 -7.79 -19.75 2.10
CA LEU A 174 -6.49 -20.40 1.80
C LEU A 174 -5.41 -19.37 1.46
N GLU A 175 -5.74 -18.35 0.67
CA GLU A 175 -4.83 -17.25 0.31
C GLU A 175 -4.39 -16.48 1.55
N HIS A 176 -5.33 -16.08 2.41
CA HIS A 176 -5.01 -15.34 3.62
C HIS A 176 -4.21 -16.17 4.62
N GLU A 177 -4.50 -17.47 4.74
CA GLU A 177 -3.75 -18.37 5.61
C GLU A 177 -2.30 -18.51 5.12
N LEU A 178 -2.11 -18.77 3.82
CA LEU A 178 -0.78 -18.88 3.21
C LEU A 178 0.01 -17.57 3.33
N LEU A 179 -0.64 -16.43 3.09
CA LEU A 179 -0.03 -15.11 3.26
C LEU A 179 0.40 -14.88 4.71
N ALA A 180 -0.47 -15.22 5.67
CA ALA A 180 -0.19 -15.03 7.09
C ALA A 180 0.98 -15.92 7.57
N ASP A 181 1.04 -17.17 7.11
CA ASP A 181 2.17 -18.07 7.39
C ASP A 181 3.47 -17.60 6.75
N ARG A 182 3.41 -17.12 5.50
CA ARG A 182 4.60 -16.60 4.82
C ARG A 182 5.15 -15.36 5.53
N LEU A 183 4.27 -14.44 5.94
CA LEU A 183 4.65 -13.23 6.68
C LEU A 183 5.16 -13.56 8.09
N HIS A 184 4.55 -14.54 8.77
CA HIS A 184 5.06 -15.02 10.04
C HIS A 184 6.48 -15.55 9.89
N SER A 185 6.73 -16.33 8.84
CA SER A 185 8.06 -16.86 8.54
C SER A 185 9.07 -15.75 8.26
N LEU A 186 8.67 -14.76 7.44
CA LEU A 186 9.48 -13.59 7.09
C LEU A 186 9.90 -12.73 8.29
N LEU A 187 8.99 -12.58 9.25
CA LEU A 187 9.25 -11.77 10.43
C LEU A 187 10.11 -12.50 11.48
N HIS A 188 10.06 -13.83 11.51
CA HIS A 188 10.78 -14.66 12.48
C HIS A 188 12.05 -15.31 11.90
N GLN A 189 12.35 -15.08 10.62
CA GLN A 189 13.48 -15.70 9.91
C GLN A 189 13.45 -17.22 9.97
N THR A 190 12.24 -17.80 9.95
CA THR A 190 12.09 -19.25 9.92
C THR A 190 12.19 -19.75 8.49
N PRO A 191 12.86 -20.88 8.26
CA PRO A 191 13.00 -21.44 6.92
C PRO A 191 11.62 -21.76 6.33
N THR A 192 11.46 -21.49 5.04
CA THR A 192 10.26 -21.86 4.30
C THR A 192 10.57 -23.06 3.40
N ARG A 193 9.62 -23.99 3.33
CA ARG A 193 9.73 -25.15 2.44
C ARG A 193 9.12 -24.79 1.10
N VAL A 194 9.91 -24.89 0.04
CA VAL A 194 9.49 -24.65 -1.34
C VAL A 194 9.62 -25.94 -2.13
N TRP A 195 8.64 -26.20 -3.00
CA TRP A 195 8.71 -27.34 -3.90
C TRP A 195 9.62 -27.01 -5.08
N ASP A 196 10.74 -27.72 -5.20
CA ASP A 196 11.62 -27.64 -6.37
C ASP A 196 11.08 -28.57 -7.47
N SER A 197 10.66 -27.99 -8.59
CA SER A 197 10.12 -28.72 -9.73
C SER A 197 11.17 -29.52 -10.49
N HIS A 198 12.44 -29.09 -10.49
CA HIS A 198 13.54 -29.78 -11.17
C HIS A 198 14.01 -30.99 -10.37
N ALA A 199 14.17 -30.82 -9.06
CA ALA A 199 14.58 -31.89 -8.16
C ALA A 199 13.41 -32.77 -7.68
N THR A 200 12.16 -32.34 -7.93
CA THR A 200 10.92 -33.01 -7.50
C THR A 200 10.89 -33.30 -6.00
N GLN A 201 11.41 -32.37 -5.20
CA GLN A 201 11.50 -32.51 -3.75
C GLN A 201 11.23 -31.17 -3.06
N TRP A 202 10.86 -31.24 -1.79
CA TRP A 202 10.80 -30.08 -0.93
C TRP A 202 12.20 -29.67 -0.52
N VAL A 203 12.56 -28.42 -0.78
CA VAL A 203 13.81 -27.81 -0.37
C VAL A 203 13.50 -26.74 0.67
N GLU A 204 14.29 -26.69 1.74
CA GLU A 204 14.25 -25.57 2.69
C GLU A 204 15.05 -24.42 2.11
N VAL A 205 14.37 -23.30 1.93
CA VAL A 205 14.97 -22.04 1.51
C VAL A 205 15.23 -21.25 2.79
N GLU A 206 16.50 -21.07 3.11
CA GLU A 206 16.88 -20.12 4.15
C GLU A 206 16.52 -18.70 3.68
N GLU A 207 15.99 -17.91 4.61
CA GLU A 207 15.62 -16.55 4.29
C GLU A 207 16.89 -15.71 4.03
N GLN A 208 16.85 -14.88 2.98
CA GLN A 208 18.04 -14.16 2.50
C GLN A 208 18.74 -13.40 3.63
N GLU A 209 20.07 -13.53 3.70
CA GLU A 209 20.92 -12.76 4.60
C GLU A 209 20.65 -11.26 4.43
N GLY A 210 20.04 -10.67 5.45
CA GLY A 210 19.66 -9.26 5.44
C GLY A 210 19.29 -8.77 6.83
N PRO A 211 19.17 -7.45 7.02
CA PRO A 211 18.66 -6.91 8.27
C PRO A 211 17.23 -7.45 8.52
N PRO A 212 16.87 -7.72 9.78
CA PRO A 212 15.55 -8.26 10.12
C PRO A 212 14.44 -7.35 9.58
N VAL A 213 13.48 -7.95 8.89
CA VAL A 213 12.30 -7.24 8.36
C VAL A 213 11.40 -6.88 9.52
N ARG A 214 11.01 -5.61 9.62
CA ARG A 214 10.04 -5.19 10.64
C ARG A 214 8.64 -5.16 10.03
N PRO A 215 7.57 -5.32 10.83
CA PRO A 215 6.20 -5.23 10.33
C PRO A 215 5.90 -3.93 9.57
N GLN A 216 6.50 -2.81 9.99
CA GLN A 216 6.35 -1.49 9.34
C GLN A 216 6.98 -1.39 7.94
N ASP A 217 7.88 -2.32 7.60
CA ASP A 217 8.52 -2.35 6.28
C ASP A 217 7.66 -3.13 5.25
N ILE A 218 6.53 -3.73 5.69
CA ILE A 218 5.63 -4.55 4.87
C ILE A 218 4.35 -3.77 4.55
N MET A 219 3.97 -3.76 3.28
CA MET A 219 2.70 -3.19 2.81
C MET A 219 1.92 -4.24 2.01
N ILE A 220 0.70 -4.56 2.44
CA ILE A 220 -0.19 -5.49 1.75
C ILE A 220 -1.17 -4.69 0.90
N LEU A 221 -1.12 -4.87 -0.42
CA LEU A 221 -2.05 -4.26 -1.36
C LEU A 221 -3.17 -5.24 -1.68
N ILE A 222 -4.42 -4.83 -1.44
CA ILE A 222 -5.60 -5.64 -1.74
C ILE A 222 -6.48 -4.92 -2.75
N ASN A 223 -7.08 -5.67 -3.67
CA ASN A 223 -8.01 -5.12 -4.66
C ASN A 223 -9.35 -4.69 -4.01
N SER A 224 -9.83 -5.47 -3.04
CA SER A 224 -11.10 -5.22 -2.36
C SER A 224 -11.00 -5.45 -0.87
N ARG A 225 -11.75 -4.65 -0.10
CA ARG A 225 -11.79 -4.72 1.38
C ARG A 225 -12.78 -5.75 1.92
N LYS A 226 -13.52 -6.43 1.05
CA LYS A 226 -14.60 -7.36 1.44
C LYS A 226 -14.14 -8.41 2.46
N HIS A 227 -12.93 -8.93 2.29
CA HIS A 227 -12.37 -10.00 3.12
C HIS A 227 -11.24 -9.52 4.05
N LEU A 228 -11.03 -8.21 4.15
CA LEU A 228 -9.98 -7.63 5.01
C LEU A 228 -10.11 -8.03 6.50
N PRO A 229 -11.32 -8.11 7.11
CA PRO A 229 -11.43 -8.55 8.50
C PRO A 229 -10.84 -9.94 8.76
N ASP A 230 -11.06 -10.90 7.85
CA ASP A 230 -10.52 -12.27 7.95
C ASP A 230 -8.99 -12.27 7.87
N LEU A 231 -8.40 -11.53 6.91
CA LEU A 231 -6.94 -11.38 6.83
C LEU A 231 -6.35 -10.77 8.10
N VAL A 232 -6.96 -9.70 8.62
CA VAL A 232 -6.51 -9.03 9.85
C VAL A 232 -6.56 -9.97 11.05
N GLU A 233 -7.61 -10.78 11.15
CA GLU A 233 -7.77 -11.77 12.22
C GLU A 233 -6.68 -12.84 12.16
N ARG A 234 -6.40 -13.42 10.99
CA ARG A 234 -5.34 -14.43 10.79
C ARG A 234 -3.93 -13.90 11.09
N LEU A 235 -3.66 -12.64 10.72
CA LEU A 235 -2.40 -11.99 11.05
C LEU A 235 -2.27 -11.73 12.56
N ARG A 236 -3.35 -11.29 13.21
CA ARG A 236 -3.38 -11.09 14.67
C ARG A 236 -3.23 -12.40 15.44
N ALA A 237 -3.82 -13.49 14.97
CA ALA A 237 -3.67 -14.81 15.58
C ALA A 237 -2.21 -15.27 15.61
N ARG A 238 -1.38 -14.80 14.67
CA ARG A 238 0.08 -15.04 14.59
C ARG A 238 0.92 -13.94 15.27
N ASN A 239 0.28 -13.08 16.08
CA ASN A 239 0.90 -11.93 16.74
C ASN A 239 1.56 -10.91 15.80
N ILE A 240 1.09 -10.81 14.55
CA ILE A 240 1.58 -9.83 13.59
C ILE A 240 0.78 -8.53 13.76
N PRO A 241 1.43 -7.39 14.06
CA PRO A 241 0.72 -6.11 14.19
C PRO A 241 0.29 -5.62 12.81
N VAL A 242 -1.00 -5.31 12.67
CA VAL A 242 -1.59 -4.87 11.40
C VAL A 242 -2.34 -3.56 11.59
N MET A 243 -2.04 -2.59 10.75
CA MET A 243 -2.80 -1.36 10.61
C MET A 243 -3.51 -1.35 9.25
N ALA A 244 -4.82 -1.14 9.27
CA ALA A 244 -5.64 -0.99 8.08
C ALA A 244 -6.38 0.34 8.16
N ASP A 245 -6.36 1.12 7.07
CA ASP A 245 -6.83 2.51 7.03
C ASP A 245 -8.27 2.73 7.53
N ARG A 246 -9.15 1.71 7.46
CA ARG A 246 -10.54 1.79 7.96
C ARG A 246 -11.07 0.41 8.39
N GLN A 247 -11.13 0.15 9.70
CA GLN A 247 -11.76 -1.05 10.29
C GLN A 247 -13.31 -0.93 10.36
N GLY A 248 -13.96 -0.52 9.26
CA GLY A 248 -15.40 -0.34 9.19
C GLY A 248 -15.91 1.04 9.61
N LEU A 249 -17.23 1.19 9.72
CA LEU A 249 -17.87 2.45 10.10
C LEU A 249 -17.65 2.71 11.60
N LEU A 250 -17.16 3.90 11.97
CA LEU A 250 -16.93 4.29 13.37
C LEU A 250 -18.19 4.08 14.22
N LEU A 251 -19.36 4.41 13.69
CA LEU A 251 -20.65 4.24 14.36
C LEU A 251 -21.04 2.79 14.63
N MET A 252 -20.45 1.83 13.93
CA MET A 252 -20.71 0.39 14.14
C MET A 252 -19.74 -0.24 15.13
N GLN A 253 -18.72 0.50 15.60
CA GLN A 253 -17.77 -0.02 16.57
C GLN A 253 -18.50 -0.36 17.89
N PRO A 254 -18.26 -1.54 18.48
CA PRO A 254 -18.90 -1.93 19.74
C PRO A 254 -18.67 -0.93 20.88
N VAL A 255 -17.54 -0.21 20.88
CA VAL A 255 -17.24 0.82 21.88
C VAL A 255 -18.05 2.11 21.68
N VAL A 256 -18.53 2.36 20.46
CA VAL A 256 -19.31 3.55 20.12
C VAL A 256 -20.80 3.34 20.41
N GLN A 257 -21.31 2.10 20.33
CA GLN A 257 -22.71 1.77 20.63
C GLN A 257 -23.17 2.30 22.01
N PRO A 258 -22.44 2.05 23.13
CA PRO A 258 -22.81 2.58 24.44
C PRO A 258 -22.81 4.11 24.49
N LEU A 259 -21.87 4.77 23.82
CA LEU A 259 -21.82 6.24 23.76
C LEU A 259 -23.04 6.81 23.02
N MET A 260 -23.42 6.16 21.91
CA MET A 260 -24.64 6.51 21.18
C MET A 260 -25.89 6.26 22.01
N ALA A 261 -25.92 5.19 22.80
CA ALA A 261 -27.01 4.89 23.72
C ALA A 261 -27.15 5.96 24.82
N VAL A 262 -26.02 6.46 25.38
CA VAL A 262 -26.03 7.59 26.33
C VAL A 262 -26.62 8.84 25.67
N LEU A 263 -26.13 9.22 24.48
CA LEU A 263 -26.65 10.38 23.77
C LEU A 263 -28.14 10.25 23.43
N ALA A 264 -28.57 9.04 23.04
CA ALA A 264 -29.97 8.75 22.75
C ALA A 264 -30.85 8.90 24.00
N LEU A 265 -30.37 8.48 25.16
CA LEU A 265 -31.07 8.66 26.43
C LEU A 265 -31.09 10.12 26.90
N MET A 266 -30.02 10.89 26.66
CA MET A 266 -30.02 12.33 26.93
C MET A 266 -31.03 13.08 26.05
N ALA A 267 -31.15 12.69 24.79
CA ALA A 267 -32.12 13.28 23.86
C ALA A 267 -33.56 12.81 24.12
N ARG A 268 -33.72 11.54 24.54
CA ARG A 268 -35.02 10.94 24.84
C ARG A 268 -34.90 9.98 26.05
N PRO A 269 -35.11 10.48 27.27
CA PRO A 269 -34.95 9.70 28.50
C PRO A 269 -35.82 8.45 28.59
N THR A 270 -36.95 8.42 27.87
CA THR A 270 -37.90 7.31 27.84
C THR A 270 -37.54 6.20 26.82
N MET A 271 -36.40 6.31 26.13
CA MET A 271 -36.00 5.34 25.10
C MET A 271 -35.47 4.03 25.71
N ARG A 272 -36.36 3.06 25.93
CA ARG A 272 -36.03 1.75 26.53
C ARG A 272 -34.92 0.98 25.80
N ARG A 273 -34.86 1.04 24.46
CA ARG A 273 -33.80 0.37 23.68
C ARG A 273 -32.40 0.87 24.06
N ALA A 274 -32.24 2.19 24.16
CA ALA A 274 -30.97 2.79 24.53
C ALA A 274 -30.60 2.47 25.99
N ALA A 275 -31.60 2.31 26.88
CA ALA A 275 -31.38 1.85 28.24
C ALA A 275 -30.84 0.41 28.29
N VAL A 276 -31.41 -0.51 27.52
CA VAL A 276 -30.91 -1.90 27.39
C VAL A 276 -29.47 -1.92 26.89
N GLU A 277 -29.19 -1.15 25.84
CA GLU A 277 -27.89 -1.11 25.18
C GLU A 277 -26.80 -0.56 26.11
N LEU A 278 -27.11 0.49 26.87
CA LEU A 278 -26.22 1.04 27.88
C LEU A 278 -26.05 0.08 29.07
N ALA A 279 -27.12 -0.55 29.55
CA ALA A 279 -27.08 -1.47 30.69
C ALA A 279 -26.19 -2.70 30.44
N ARG A 280 -26.29 -3.28 29.23
CA ARG A 280 -25.46 -4.44 28.79
C ARG A 280 -24.03 -4.05 28.44
N SER A 281 -23.75 -2.77 28.24
CA SER A 281 -22.42 -2.33 27.85
C SER A 281 -21.40 -2.54 28.96
N PRO A 282 -20.10 -2.63 28.64
CA PRO A 282 -19.03 -2.67 29.65
C PRO A 282 -18.99 -1.44 30.58
N VAL A 283 -19.69 -0.35 30.25
CA VAL A 283 -19.77 0.86 31.09
C VAL A 283 -20.60 0.60 32.35
N VAL A 284 -21.69 -0.16 32.23
CA VAL A 284 -22.59 -0.49 33.35
C VAL A 284 -22.40 -1.94 33.80
N GLY A 285 -22.24 -2.88 32.86
CA GLY A 285 -21.88 -4.26 33.14
C GLY A 285 -22.99 -5.11 33.75
N MET A 286 -24.27 -4.83 33.45
CA MET A 286 -25.38 -5.65 33.94
C MET A 286 -25.48 -6.99 33.20
N THR A 287 -25.77 -8.05 33.95
CA THR A 287 -26.19 -9.35 33.42
C THR A 287 -27.58 -9.27 32.79
N GLU A 288 -27.95 -10.23 31.94
CA GLU A 288 -29.26 -10.25 31.29
C GLU A 288 -30.43 -10.26 32.29
N GLN A 289 -30.26 -10.96 33.42
CA GLN A 289 -31.25 -10.98 34.49
C GLN A 289 -31.42 -9.60 35.14
N GLN A 290 -30.31 -8.92 35.46
CA GLN A 290 -30.35 -7.56 36.02
C GLN A 290 -30.98 -6.55 35.06
N VAL A 291 -30.68 -6.66 33.75
CA VAL A 291 -31.31 -5.80 32.73
C VAL A 291 -32.82 -6.04 32.66
N HIS A 292 -33.25 -7.30 32.75
CA HIS A 292 -34.67 -7.65 32.76
C HIS A 292 -35.39 -7.06 33.98
N ASP A 293 -34.83 -7.25 35.17
CA ASP A 293 -35.43 -6.77 36.43
C ASP A 293 -35.49 -5.23 36.46
N LEU A 294 -34.45 -4.57 35.96
CA LEU A 294 -34.39 -3.11 35.81
C LEU A 294 -35.52 -2.58 34.90
N LEU A 295 -35.70 -3.18 33.73
CA LEU A 295 -36.65 -2.67 32.74
C LEU A 295 -38.10 -3.00 33.09
N THR A 296 -38.32 -4.11 33.80
CA THR A 296 -39.65 -4.46 34.34
C THR A 296 -40.04 -3.54 35.49
N SER A 297 -39.08 -3.09 36.30
CA SER A 297 -39.33 -2.13 37.38
C SER A 297 -39.46 -0.67 36.93
N LEU A 298 -39.07 -0.35 35.69
CA LEU A 298 -39.18 1.00 35.14
C LEU A 298 -40.65 1.36 34.81
N PRO A 299 -41.21 2.44 35.38
CA PRO A 299 -42.56 2.89 35.06
C PRO A 299 -42.77 3.18 33.57
N GLU A 300 -44.00 3.03 33.07
CA GLU A 300 -44.33 3.46 31.70
C GLU A 300 -44.12 4.98 31.56
N GLY A 301 -43.29 5.38 30.59
CA GLY A 301 -42.92 6.78 30.40
C GLY A 301 -41.91 7.34 31.41
N GLY A 302 -41.32 6.51 32.28
CA GLY A 302 -40.28 6.92 33.22
C GLY A 302 -38.93 7.18 32.55
N ASP A 303 -38.14 8.06 33.15
CA ASP A 303 -36.77 8.37 32.71
C ASP A 303 -35.83 7.20 33.02
N ALA A 304 -35.21 6.63 31.98
CA ALA A 304 -34.41 5.43 32.14
C ALA A 304 -33.01 5.68 32.75
N LEU A 305 -32.44 6.88 32.57
CA LEU A 305 -31.09 7.21 33.09
C LEU A 305 -31.02 7.25 34.63
N PRO A 306 -31.91 7.96 35.34
CA PRO A 306 -31.92 7.93 36.81
C PRO A 306 -32.13 6.50 37.35
N HIS A 307 -33.04 5.75 36.74
CA HIS A 307 -33.33 4.37 37.14
C HIS A 307 -32.12 3.44 36.93
N LEU A 308 -31.38 3.62 35.84
CA LEU A 308 -30.10 2.94 35.60
C LEU A 308 -29.06 3.28 36.67
N LEU A 309 -28.95 4.55 37.08
CA LEU A 309 -27.98 5.01 38.07
C LEU A 309 -28.27 4.56 39.51
N GLU A 310 -29.51 4.18 39.82
CA GLU A 310 -29.91 3.66 41.13
C GLU A 310 -29.66 2.15 41.25
N ASN A 311 -29.71 1.43 40.12
CA ASN A 311 -29.67 -0.03 40.08
C ASN A 311 -28.38 -0.56 39.42
N ALA A 312 -27.44 0.32 39.04
CA ALA A 312 -26.17 -0.05 38.46
C ALA A 312 -25.35 -0.91 39.45
N PRO A 313 -24.74 -2.01 38.99
CA PRO A 313 -23.89 -2.85 39.82
C PRO A 313 -22.51 -2.21 40.07
N THR A 314 -22.13 -1.22 39.27
CA THR A 314 -20.86 -0.49 39.36
C THR A 314 -21.00 0.75 40.25
N GLU A 315 -19.97 1.02 41.05
CA GLU A 315 -19.91 2.24 41.85
C GLU A 315 -19.84 3.49 40.96
N ARG A 316 -20.45 4.59 41.42
CA ARG A 316 -20.39 5.87 40.71
C ARG A 316 -18.95 6.36 40.69
N VAL A 317 -18.44 6.64 39.49
CA VAL A 317 -17.15 7.33 39.33
C VAL A 317 -17.34 8.78 39.80
N ALA A 318 -16.54 9.17 40.80
CA ALA A 318 -16.55 10.51 41.42
C ALA A 318 -15.97 11.59 40.52
#